data_AF-A0A847B8B4-F1
#
_entry.id   AF-A0A847B8B4-F1
#
_cell.length_a   1.000
_cell.length_b   1.000
_cell.length_c   1.000
_cell.angle_alpha   90.00
_cell.angle_beta   90.00
_cell.angle_gamma   90.00
#
_symmetry.space_group_name_H-M   'P 1'
#
loop_
_entity.id
_entity.type
_entity.pdbx_description
1 polymer ?
#
loop_
_entity_poly.entity_id
_entity_poly.type
_entity_poly.pdbx_seq_one_letter_code
_entity_poly.pdbx_strand_id
1 'polypeptide(L)'
;MKKRLSFIVLGLLFSLGLSSCQVDFTFAPFEDYLEPLETKKNVETDIYYSKDHYESLSYEKFDGSEGKIETHRDLFNSRVDNRPYLNMNSLGEEKVLVIPVSFTDSQKSTKAEKLNKIKNAFFGKENLTAYESVASFYNKSSYGHFKLNGEVSDWFDLNLSSNELKTEIQPTALGSRYVASLAIEWYLNSHDDLASYDLDDDGFIDGLYLVYDYPYKTTGDLFWAYTDRMNREETFMANNHEWLTLNTSEIAINGYVWASIDFLKIEEKRVDSRVFSHESGHLLGLLDYYSPYTYQPTGFMDLMDSNLGDHTGWGKMILNWLTPKVMKNPGRITLKSFTNSGELILIPSSEWNGTPYD
;
A
#
# COMPACT_ATOMS: atom_id res chain seq x y z
N MET A 1 -37.75 -72.77 37.42
CA MET A 1 -36.51 -72.00 37.22
C MET A 1 -36.27 -71.77 35.73
N LYS A 2 -36.65 -70.61 35.19
CA LYS A 2 -36.27 -70.14 33.85
C LYS A 2 -35.80 -68.70 34.03
N LYS A 3 -34.49 -68.47 33.86
CA LYS A 3 -33.85 -67.15 34.02
C LYS A 3 -34.25 -66.25 32.85
N ARG A 4 -34.73 -65.05 33.16
CA ARG A 4 -34.97 -63.95 32.23
C ARG A 4 -33.61 -63.31 31.89
N LEU A 5 -33.28 -63.22 30.59
CA LEU A 5 -32.20 -62.35 30.10
C LEU A 5 -32.78 -60.95 29.88
N SER A 6 -32.24 -59.95 30.57
CA SER A 6 -32.49 -58.53 30.31
C SER A 6 -31.55 -58.06 29.20
N PHE A 7 -32.11 -57.51 28.12
CA PHE A 7 -31.37 -56.76 27.12
C PHE A 7 -31.15 -55.33 27.63
N ILE A 8 -29.90 -54.93 27.84
CA ILE A 8 -29.50 -53.54 28.04
C ILE A 8 -29.22 -52.95 26.65
N VAL A 9 -30.05 -52.01 26.23
CA VAL A 9 -29.81 -51.19 25.04
C VAL A 9 -28.88 -50.05 25.46
N LEU A 10 -27.62 -50.13 25.07
CA LEU A 10 -26.63 -49.07 25.26
C LEU A 10 -26.85 -48.03 24.14
N GLY A 11 -27.49 -46.92 24.46
CA GLY A 11 -27.63 -45.78 23.55
C GLY A 11 -26.29 -45.06 23.39
N LEU A 12 -25.63 -45.26 22.25
CA LEU A 12 -24.51 -44.45 21.80
C LEU A 12 -25.05 -43.09 21.32
N LEU A 13 -25.01 -42.10 22.21
CA LEU A 13 -25.11 -40.69 21.86
C LEU A 13 -23.83 -40.30 21.10
N PHE A 14 -23.89 -40.33 19.77
CA PHE A 14 -22.92 -39.64 18.93
C PHE A 14 -23.11 -38.13 19.13
N SER A 15 -22.30 -37.56 20.02
CA SER A 15 -22.04 -36.12 20.00
C SER A 15 -21.22 -35.82 18.75
N LEU A 16 -21.91 -35.47 17.67
CA LEU A 16 -21.31 -34.75 16.56
C LEU A 16 -20.91 -33.38 17.08
N GLY A 17 -19.70 -33.30 17.65
CA GLY A 17 -19.01 -32.04 17.81
C GLY A 17 -18.82 -31.48 16.41
N LEU A 18 -19.61 -30.46 16.07
CA LEU A 18 -19.30 -29.54 14.99
C LEU A 18 -18.00 -28.83 15.39
N SER A 19 -16.87 -29.47 15.12
CA SER A 19 -15.59 -28.79 15.03
C SER A 19 -15.75 -27.83 13.86
N SER A 20 -16.08 -26.57 14.15
CA SER A 20 -15.83 -25.51 13.19
C SER A 20 -14.36 -25.65 12.81
N CYS A 21 -14.05 -26.00 11.56
CA CYS A 21 -12.72 -25.84 11.04
C CYS A 21 -12.41 -24.34 11.10
N GLN A 22 -11.90 -23.85 12.23
CA GLN A 22 -11.20 -22.58 12.24
C GLN A 22 -10.05 -22.76 11.26
N VAL A 23 -10.07 -21.96 10.21
CA VAL A 23 -8.95 -21.88 9.29
C VAL A 23 -7.88 -21.14 10.07
N ASP A 24 -6.92 -21.88 10.63
CA ASP A 24 -5.76 -21.27 11.27
C ASP A 24 -4.90 -20.63 10.18
N PHE A 25 -5.04 -19.31 10.03
CA PHE A 25 -4.10 -18.52 9.25
C PHE A 25 -2.81 -18.44 10.06
N THR A 26 -1.77 -19.14 9.63
CA THR A 26 -0.41 -18.92 10.13
C THR A 26 0.27 -17.83 9.33
N PHE A 27 1.07 -16.99 9.98
CA PHE A 27 1.96 -16.06 9.29
C PHE A 27 3.27 -16.77 8.89
N ALA A 28 3.74 -16.55 7.67
CA ALA A 28 5.11 -16.86 7.27
C ALA A 28 5.65 -15.73 6.39
N PRO A 29 6.78 -15.12 6.77
CA PRO A 29 7.31 -13.95 6.07
C PRO A 29 7.76 -14.28 4.65
N PHE A 30 7.64 -13.31 3.76
CA PHE A 30 8.28 -13.28 2.46
C PHE A 30 9.76 -12.94 2.64
N GLU A 31 10.64 -13.80 2.12
CA GLU A 31 12.11 -13.63 2.21
C GLU A 31 12.79 -13.63 0.83
N ASP A 32 12.03 -13.94 -0.24
CA ASP A 32 12.56 -14.16 -1.59
C ASP A 32 12.70 -12.87 -2.40
N TYR A 33 13.37 -11.85 -1.84
CA TYR A 33 13.61 -10.58 -2.53
C TYR A 33 14.56 -10.76 -3.72
N LEU A 34 14.16 -10.24 -4.88
CA LEU A 34 14.97 -10.22 -6.10
C LEU A 34 16.17 -9.27 -5.95
N GLU A 35 17.29 -9.68 -6.56
CA GLU A 35 18.36 -8.74 -6.88
C GLU A 35 17.90 -7.79 -8.00
N PRO A 36 18.22 -6.48 -7.91
CA PRO A 36 17.82 -5.52 -8.93
C PRO A 36 18.30 -5.92 -10.34
N LEU A 37 17.37 -6.03 -11.28
CA LEU A 37 17.68 -6.30 -12.68
C LEU A 37 18.29 -5.05 -13.34
N GLU A 38 19.21 -5.24 -14.29
CA GLU A 38 19.71 -4.13 -15.12
C GLU A 38 18.66 -3.71 -16.16
N THR A 39 17.77 -2.80 -15.78
CA THR A 39 16.67 -2.27 -16.60
C THR A 39 16.97 -0.92 -17.25
N LYS A 40 18.07 -0.27 -16.84
CA LYS A 40 18.51 1.05 -17.33
C LYS A 40 19.90 0.94 -17.91
N LYS A 41 20.08 1.43 -19.14
CA LYS A 41 21.36 1.31 -19.86
C LYS A 41 21.49 2.35 -20.96
N ASN A 42 22.72 2.83 -21.17
CA ASN A 42 23.07 3.63 -22.32
C ASN A 42 23.20 2.75 -23.56
N VAL A 43 22.31 2.96 -24.53
CA VAL A 43 22.37 2.30 -25.85
C VAL A 43 22.12 3.36 -26.89
N GLU A 44 22.94 3.36 -27.94
CA GLU A 44 22.77 4.23 -29.10
C GLU A 44 22.80 3.35 -30.35
N THR A 45 21.75 3.43 -31.16
CA THR A 45 21.65 2.76 -32.46
C THR A 45 21.12 3.73 -33.51
N ASP A 46 21.15 3.29 -34.78
CA ASP A 46 20.53 4.04 -35.88
C ASP A 46 19.01 4.22 -35.70
N ILE A 47 18.34 3.34 -34.96
CA ILE A 47 16.87 3.27 -34.86
C ILE A 47 16.35 3.91 -33.57
N TYR A 48 17.02 3.63 -32.45
CA TYR A 48 16.61 4.07 -31.12
C TYR A 48 17.82 4.36 -30.22
N TYR A 49 17.57 5.04 -29.11
CA TYR A 49 18.51 5.17 -28.01
C TYR A 49 17.83 4.84 -26.68
N SER A 50 18.61 4.53 -25.65
CA SER A 50 18.15 4.48 -24.25
C SER A 50 19.20 5.11 -23.37
N LYS A 51 18.76 5.63 -22.22
CA LYS A 51 19.64 6.22 -21.20
C LYS A 51 19.69 5.28 -20.00
N ASP A 52 20.75 5.34 -19.20
CA ASP A 52 20.83 4.64 -17.91
C ASP A 52 20.21 5.44 -16.75
N HIS A 53 19.79 6.67 -17.00
CA HIS A 53 19.10 7.55 -16.05
C HIS A 53 18.11 8.47 -16.78
N TYR A 54 17.20 9.06 -16.00
CA TYR A 54 16.38 10.18 -16.46
C TYR A 54 17.10 11.51 -16.21
N GLU A 55 16.79 12.50 -17.04
CA GLU A 55 17.25 13.87 -16.84
C GLU A 55 16.48 14.53 -15.66
N SER A 56 17.08 15.54 -15.05
CA SER A 56 16.42 16.36 -14.03
C SER A 56 15.71 17.56 -14.66
N LEU A 57 14.48 17.88 -14.24
CA LEU A 57 13.83 19.15 -14.61
C LEU A 57 14.08 20.20 -13.52
N SER A 58 14.42 21.43 -13.92
CA SER A 58 14.52 22.56 -12.99
C SER A 58 13.17 23.27 -12.84
N TYR A 59 12.88 23.76 -11.63
CA TYR A 59 11.74 24.65 -11.36
C TYR A 59 12.12 25.76 -10.37
N GLU A 60 11.39 26.86 -10.36
CA GLU A 60 11.60 27.95 -9.41
C GLU A 60 10.70 27.73 -8.17
N LYS A 61 11.31 27.71 -6.98
CA LYS A 61 10.60 27.64 -5.69
C LYS A 61 10.03 29.01 -5.31
N PHE A 62 9.15 29.03 -4.31
CA PHE A 62 8.54 30.27 -3.81
C PHE A 62 9.52 31.31 -3.27
N ASP A 63 10.63 30.86 -2.70
CA ASP A 63 11.69 31.73 -2.20
C ASP A 63 12.63 32.22 -3.31
N GLY A 64 12.34 31.91 -4.58
CA GLY A 64 13.15 32.24 -5.75
C GLY A 64 14.38 31.35 -5.94
N SER A 65 14.56 30.32 -5.10
CA SER A 65 15.62 29.33 -5.29
C SER A 65 15.25 28.31 -6.36
N GLU A 66 16.26 27.69 -6.99
CA GLU A 66 16.05 26.63 -7.96
C GLU A 66 15.81 25.29 -7.24
N GLY A 67 14.76 24.59 -7.63
CA GLY A 67 14.48 23.20 -7.29
C GLY A 67 14.72 22.27 -8.48
N LYS A 68 14.86 20.97 -8.18
CA LYS A 68 15.02 19.92 -9.19
C LYS A 68 13.95 18.85 -9.02
N ILE A 69 13.55 18.27 -10.14
CA ILE A 69 12.66 17.11 -10.22
C ILE A 69 13.49 15.95 -10.77
N GLU A 70 13.87 15.03 -9.89
CA GLU A 70 14.65 13.83 -10.22
C GLU A 70 13.81 12.55 -10.02
N THR A 71 12.85 12.61 -9.10
CA THR A 71 11.91 11.56 -8.77
C THR A 71 10.47 12.03 -8.93
N HIS A 72 9.52 11.10 -8.87
CA HIS A 72 8.11 11.49 -8.87
C HIS A 72 7.72 12.22 -7.58
N ARG A 73 8.36 11.86 -6.47
CA ARG A 73 8.29 12.56 -5.19
C ARG A 73 8.62 14.04 -5.33
N ASP A 74 9.69 14.37 -6.04
CA ASP A 74 10.08 15.77 -6.28
C ASP A 74 9.04 16.54 -7.09
N LEU A 75 8.46 15.92 -8.13
CA LEU A 75 7.41 16.54 -8.97
C LEU A 75 6.16 16.88 -8.17
N PHE A 76 5.83 16.04 -7.20
CA PHE A 76 4.72 16.30 -6.32
C PHE A 76 5.04 17.35 -5.26
N ASN A 77 6.23 17.28 -4.67
CA ASN A 77 6.71 18.26 -3.69
C ASN A 77 7.01 19.64 -4.32
N SER A 78 7.15 19.72 -5.65
CA SER A 78 7.26 20.99 -6.37
C SER A 78 5.92 21.72 -6.52
N ARG A 79 4.79 21.11 -6.13
CA ARG A 79 3.46 21.74 -6.21
C ARG A 79 3.27 22.77 -5.09
N VAL A 80 2.37 23.71 -5.37
CA VAL A 80 2.13 24.93 -4.58
C VAL A 80 1.30 24.69 -3.32
N ASP A 81 0.69 23.52 -3.14
CA ASP A 81 0.03 23.21 -1.88
C ASP A 81 1.08 22.78 -0.84
N ASN A 82 1.13 23.43 0.32
CA ASN A 82 2.00 23.13 1.47
C ASN A 82 1.71 21.76 2.12
N ARG A 83 1.50 20.72 1.32
CA ARG A 83 1.21 19.36 1.74
C ARG A 83 2.20 18.46 1.00
N PRO A 84 3.35 18.11 1.62
CA PRO A 84 4.32 17.20 0.99
C PRO A 84 3.55 15.94 0.57
N TYR A 85 3.69 15.52 -0.68
CA TYR A 85 2.67 14.64 -1.26
C TYR A 85 3.02 13.16 -1.16
N LEU A 86 4.28 12.83 -0.87
CA LEU A 86 4.79 11.46 -0.96
C LEU A 86 5.84 11.20 0.10
N ASN A 87 5.62 10.13 0.86
CA ASN A 87 6.50 9.74 1.95
C ASN A 87 7.49 8.67 1.46
N MET A 88 7.01 7.69 0.69
CA MET A 88 7.79 6.50 0.37
C MET A 88 8.60 6.69 -0.91
N ASN A 89 9.91 6.44 -0.87
CA ASN A 89 10.73 6.41 -2.08
C ASN A 89 10.34 5.20 -2.93
N SER A 90 10.40 5.35 -4.25
CA SER A 90 10.12 4.25 -5.18
C SER A 90 11.31 3.33 -5.43
N LEU A 91 12.46 3.60 -4.83
CA LEU A 91 13.72 2.88 -5.04
C LEU A 91 14.36 2.55 -3.70
N GLY A 92 15.12 1.45 -3.68
CA GLY A 92 15.81 1.02 -2.47
C GLY A 92 14.89 0.28 -1.53
N GLU A 93 15.13 0.46 -0.23
CA GLU A 93 14.39 -0.20 0.84
C GLU A 93 13.56 0.83 1.60
N GLU A 94 12.30 0.49 1.84
CA GLU A 94 11.33 1.29 2.59
C GLU A 94 10.75 0.46 3.72
N LYS A 95 10.43 1.11 4.85
CA LYS A 95 9.91 0.43 6.03
C LYS A 95 8.61 1.07 6.50
N VAL A 96 7.53 0.29 6.50
CA VAL A 96 6.18 0.78 6.81
C VAL A 96 5.63 0.22 8.12
N LEU A 97 4.76 1.00 8.75
CA LEU A 97 4.02 0.63 9.95
C LEU A 97 2.57 0.28 9.58
N VAL A 98 2.13 -0.93 9.94
CA VAL A 98 0.75 -1.37 9.79
C VAL A 98 0.10 -1.49 11.17
N ILE A 99 -0.96 -0.72 11.41
CA ILE A 99 -1.73 -0.73 12.66
C ILE A 99 -3.14 -1.27 12.39
N PRO A 100 -3.46 -2.49 12.86
CA PRO A 100 -4.83 -2.96 12.91
C PRO A 100 -5.66 -2.12 13.89
N VAL A 101 -6.80 -1.60 13.44
CA VAL A 101 -7.69 -0.75 14.26
C VAL A 101 -9.00 -1.48 14.54
N SER A 102 -9.37 -1.60 15.80
CA SER A 102 -10.68 -2.17 16.18
C SER A 102 -11.54 -1.13 16.90
N PHE A 103 -12.82 -1.12 16.56
CA PHE A 103 -13.85 -0.31 17.20
C PHE A 103 -14.46 -1.04 18.41
N THR A 104 -15.25 -0.33 19.20
CA THR A 104 -15.99 -0.93 20.33
C THR A 104 -17.02 -1.97 19.88
N ASP A 105 -17.51 -1.88 18.64
CA ASP A 105 -18.44 -2.80 17.99
C ASP A 105 -17.77 -3.86 17.09
N SER A 106 -16.43 -3.92 17.06
CA SER A 106 -15.68 -4.96 16.34
C SER A 106 -15.73 -6.33 17.04
N GLN A 107 -15.61 -7.42 16.26
CA GLN A 107 -15.65 -8.79 16.78
C GLN A 107 -14.29 -9.23 17.37
N LYS A 108 -14.06 -8.90 18.64
CA LYS A 108 -12.78 -9.13 19.34
C LYS A 108 -12.28 -10.58 19.36
N SER A 109 -13.18 -11.58 19.34
CA SER A 109 -12.82 -13.01 19.37
C SER A 109 -12.02 -13.49 18.15
N THR A 110 -11.99 -12.71 17.07
CA THR A 110 -11.33 -13.06 15.80
C THR A 110 -10.02 -12.30 15.56
N LYS A 111 -9.57 -11.46 16.51
CA LYS A 111 -8.40 -10.59 16.36
C LYS A 111 -7.12 -11.34 15.99
N ALA A 112 -6.86 -12.51 16.58
CA ALA A 112 -5.66 -13.30 16.30
C ALA A 112 -5.62 -13.82 14.85
N GLU A 113 -6.73 -14.39 14.37
CA GLU A 113 -6.85 -14.85 12.99
C GLU A 113 -6.72 -13.68 12.00
N LYS A 114 -7.42 -12.57 12.28
CA LYS A 114 -7.37 -11.34 11.49
C LYS A 114 -5.96 -10.74 11.44
N LEU A 115 -5.23 -10.74 12.56
CA LEU A 115 -3.86 -10.27 12.61
C LEU A 115 -2.94 -11.06 11.65
N ASN A 116 -3.06 -12.40 11.63
CA ASN A 116 -2.28 -13.21 10.70
C ASN A 116 -2.70 -13.00 9.23
N LYS A 117 -3.97 -12.69 8.95
CA LYS A 117 -4.39 -12.28 7.61
C LYS A 117 -3.70 -10.99 7.17
N ILE A 118 -3.68 -9.97 8.04
CA ILE A 118 -3.01 -8.70 7.76
C ILE A 118 -1.50 -8.92 7.56
N LYS A 119 -0.85 -9.67 8.45
CA LYS A 119 0.58 -10.03 8.30
C LYS A 119 0.88 -10.71 6.97
N ASN A 120 0.05 -11.67 6.56
CA ASN A 120 0.21 -12.33 5.26
C ASN A 120 -0.09 -11.40 4.07
N ALA A 121 -1.07 -10.51 4.18
CA ALA A 121 -1.40 -9.56 3.12
C ALA A 121 -0.22 -8.63 2.79
N PHE A 122 0.48 -8.14 3.82
CA PHE A 122 1.59 -7.21 3.65
C PHE A 122 2.93 -7.88 3.41
N PHE A 123 3.22 -8.95 4.16
CA PHE A 123 4.56 -9.55 4.24
C PHE A 123 4.53 -11.08 4.12
N GLY A 124 3.44 -11.68 3.65
CA GLY A 124 3.32 -13.13 3.52
C GLY A 124 4.01 -13.68 2.27
N LYS A 125 4.52 -14.90 2.38
CA LYS A 125 5.04 -15.65 1.22
C LYS A 125 3.92 -16.14 0.27
N GLU A 126 4.30 -16.42 -0.98
CA GLU A 126 3.38 -16.70 -2.10
C GLU A 126 2.27 -17.74 -1.81
N ASN A 127 2.57 -18.84 -1.11
CA ASN A 127 1.58 -19.88 -0.86
C ASN A 127 0.51 -19.49 0.18
N LEU A 128 0.67 -18.35 0.85
CA LEU A 128 -0.31 -17.76 1.78
C LEU A 128 -1.10 -16.62 1.13
N THR A 129 -0.77 -16.24 -0.10
CA THR A 129 -1.37 -15.13 -0.84
C THR A 129 -2.08 -15.60 -2.10
N ALA A 130 -3.26 -15.06 -2.37
CA ALA A 130 -4.05 -15.42 -3.55
C ALA A 130 -3.41 -14.85 -4.83
N TYR A 131 -2.71 -13.73 -4.69
CA TYR A 131 -1.99 -13.03 -5.73
C TYR A 131 -0.51 -12.86 -5.35
N GLU A 132 -0.20 -11.82 -4.57
CA GLU A 132 1.12 -11.50 -4.02
C GLU A 132 0.86 -10.84 -2.65
N SER A 133 1.83 -10.81 -1.75
CA SER A 133 1.76 -9.85 -0.64
C SER A 133 2.11 -8.46 -1.17
N VAL A 134 1.83 -7.40 -0.42
CA VAL A 134 2.23 -6.03 -0.83
C VAL A 134 3.75 -5.99 -1.06
N ALA A 135 4.54 -6.57 -0.17
CA ALA A 135 6.00 -6.65 -0.31
C ALA A 135 6.44 -7.44 -1.54
N SER A 136 5.89 -8.65 -1.77
CA SER A 136 6.29 -9.47 -2.91
C SER A 136 5.85 -8.88 -4.24
N PHE A 137 4.66 -8.26 -4.29
CA PHE A 137 4.17 -7.54 -5.47
C PHE A 137 5.14 -6.46 -5.89
N TYR A 138 5.50 -5.56 -4.97
CA TYR A 138 6.34 -4.41 -5.26
C TYR A 138 7.79 -4.80 -5.58
N ASN A 139 8.33 -5.83 -4.91
CA ASN A 139 9.65 -6.33 -5.26
C ASN A 139 9.70 -6.94 -6.67
N LYS A 140 8.66 -7.69 -7.05
CA LYS A 140 8.55 -8.29 -8.39
C LYS A 140 8.27 -7.25 -9.48
N SER A 141 7.32 -6.35 -9.23
CA SER A 141 6.93 -5.29 -10.18
C SER A 141 8.08 -4.33 -10.47
N SER A 142 8.87 -4.01 -9.45
CA SER A 142 10.06 -3.16 -9.58
C SER A 142 11.29 -3.87 -10.13
N TYR A 143 11.21 -5.15 -10.53
CA TYR A 143 12.36 -5.95 -10.95
C TYR A 143 13.50 -5.98 -9.90
N GLY A 144 13.14 -5.96 -8.61
CA GLY A 144 14.08 -5.93 -7.50
C GLY A 144 14.58 -4.53 -7.11
N HIS A 145 14.21 -3.46 -7.82
CA HIS A 145 14.65 -2.09 -7.50
C HIS A 145 14.04 -1.52 -6.23
N PHE A 146 12.92 -2.09 -5.77
CA PHE A 146 12.20 -1.64 -4.60
C PHE A 146 11.96 -2.81 -3.63
N LYS A 147 12.17 -2.57 -2.34
CA LYS A 147 11.95 -3.54 -1.26
C LYS A 147 11.11 -2.88 -0.18
N LEU A 148 9.90 -3.40 0.02
CA LEU A 148 9.05 -2.98 1.12
C LEU A 148 9.20 -3.96 2.29
N ASN A 149 9.56 -3.42 3.44
CA ASN A 149 9.64 -4.11 4.72
C ASN A 149 8.74 -3.40 5.74
N GLY A 150 8.60 -3.96 6.94
CA GLY A 150 7.77 -3.34 7.97
C GLY A 150 7.32 -4.27 9.06
N GLU A 151 6.37 -3.77 9.85
CA GLU A 151 5.76 -4.51 10.94
C GLU A 151 4.24 -4.33 10.94
N VAL A 152 3.52 -5.40 11.28
CA VAL A 152 2.13 -5.32 11.70
C VAL A 152 2.10 -5.36 13.23
N SER A 153 1.79 -4.22 13.83
CA SER A 153 1.69 -4.03 15.27
C SER A 153 0.50 -4.81 15.88
N ASP A 154 0.40 -4.75 17.21
CA ASP A 154 -0.81 -5.17 17.92
C ASP A 154 -2.03 -4.32 17.54
N TRP A 155 -3.21 -4.74 17.99
CA TRP A 155 -4.44 -4.00 17.71
C TRP A 155 -4.50 -2.70 18.51
N PHE A 156 -4.71 -1.58 17.81
CA PHE A 156 -5.19 -0.35 18.41
C PHE A 156 -6.71 -0.46 18.68
N ASP A 157 -7.08 -0.63 19.95
CA ASP A 157 -8.47 -0.62 20.42
C ASP A 157 -8.99 0.83 20.52
N LEU A 158 -9.58 1.34 19.44
CA LEU A 158 -10.21 2.65 19.41
C LEU A 158 -11.46 2.65 20.31
N ASN A 159 -11.50 3.58 21.27
CA ASN A 159 -12.62 3.73 22.20
C ASN A 159 -13.81 4.49 21.58
N LEU A 160 -14.16 4.15 20.33
CA LEU A 160 -15.33 4.62 19.60
C LEU A 160 -15.91 3.45 18.82
N SER A 161 -17.22 3.40 18.67
CA SER A 161 -17.88 2.53 17.70
C SER A 161 -17.68 3.08 16.28
N SER A 162 -17.80 2.20 15.29
CA SER A 162 -17.81 2.59 13.87
C SER A 162 -18.87 3.67 13.58
N ASN A 163 -20.03 3.59 14.26
CA ASN A 163 -21.12 4.54 14.09
C ASN A 163 -20.80 5.90 14.72
N GLU A 164 -20.27 5.93 15.95
CA GLU A 164 -19.84 7.18 16.61
C GLU A 164 -18.78 7.90 15.77
N LEU A 165 -17.78 7.18 15.25
CA LEU A 165 -16.77 7.79 14.35
C LEU A 165 -17.44 8.41 13.11
N LYS A 166 -18.41 7.70 12.51
CA LYS A 166 -19.09 8.19 11.31
C LYS A 166 -20.03 9.37 11.57
N THR A 167 -20.79 9.36 12.66
CA THR A 167 -21.89 10.33 12.87
C THR A 167 -21.56 11.46 13.82
N GLU A 168 -20.66 11.24 14.79
CA GLU A 168 -20.36 12.18 15.87
C GLU A 168 -19.01 12.87 15.68
N ILE A 169 -18.05 12.18 15.06
CA ILE A 169 -16.76 12.75 14.70
C ILE A 169 -16.87 13.43 13.34
N GLN A 170 -16.62 12.73 12.22
CA GLN A 170 -16.78 13.27 10.86
C GLN A 170 -16.94 12.16 9.83
N PRO A 171 -17.93 12.25 8.90
CA PRO A 171 -18.19 11.22 7.89
C PRO A 171 -17.22 11.27 6.69
N THR A 172 -16.08 11.96 6.81
CA THR A 172 -15.12 12.22 5.73
C THR A 172 -13.71 11.78 6.13
N ALA A 173 -12.72 12.02 5.26
CA ALA A 173 -11.29 11.86 5.53
C ALA A 173 -10.84 12.41 6.91
N LEU A 174 -11.48 13.47 7.42
CA LEU A 174 -11.17 14.02 8.74
C LEU A 174 -11.37 13.00 9.89
N GLY A 175 -12.29 12.05 9.74
CA GLY A 175 -12.48 10.96 10.71
C GLY A 175 -11.30 9.99 10.73
N SER A 176 -10.75 9.60 9.59
CA SER A 176 -9.60 8.69 9.55
C SER A 176 -8.31 9.37 9.99
N ARG A 177 -8.13 10.67 9.71
CA ARG A 177 -7.01 11.47 10.24
C ARG A 177 -7.00 11.52 11.76
N TYR A 178 -8.17 11.71 12.37
CA TYR A 178 -8.31 11.66 13.82
C TYR A 178 -7.90 10.29 14.38
N VAL A 179 -8.30 9.21 13.72
CA VAL A 179 -7.88 7.85 14.11
C VAL A 179 -6.37 7.66 13.91
N ALA A 180 -5.79 8.21 12.86
CA ALA A 180 -4.35 8.15 12.60
C ALA A 180 -3.54 8.80 13.72
N SER A 181 -3.93 10.00 14.15
CA SER A 181 -3.30 10.70 15.28
C SER A 181 -3.37 9.88 16.58
N LEU A 182 -4.54 9.32 16.90
CA LEU A 182 -4.71 8.49 18.10
C LEU A 182 -3.93 7.16 18.01
N ALA A 183 -3.84 6.57 16.82
CA ALA A 183 -3.11 5.32 16.60
C ALA A 183 -1.60 5.53 16.80
N ILE A 184 -1.06 6.64 16.31
CA ILE A 184 0.35 7.00 16.52
C ILE A 184 0.64 7.35 17.98
N GLU A 185 -0.26 8.09 18.66
CA GLU A 185 -0.17 8.30 20.10
C GLU A 185 -0.13 6.99 20.88
N TRP A 186 -1.05 6.08 20.56
CA TRP A 186 -1.09 4.76 21.17
C TRP A 186 0.19 3.98 20.91
N TYR A 187 0.69 4.00 19.67
CA TYR A 187 1.90 3.28 19.28
C TYR A 187 3.11 3.79 20.08
N LEU A 188 3.32 5.11 20.16
CA LEU A 188 4.40 5.72 20.94
C LEU A 188 4.32 5.46 22.45
N ASN A 189 3.13 5.31 22.99
CA ASN A 189 2.95 4.97 24.41
C ASN A 189 3.20 3.48 24.70
N SER A 190 3.22 2.62 23.67
CA SER A 190 3.31 1.16 23.81
C SER A 190 4.57 0.55 23.16
N HIS A 191 5.28 1.31 22.33
CA HIS A 191 6.46 0.91 21.57
C HIS A 191 7.47 2.05 21.56
N ASP A 192 8.76 1.72 21.40
CA ASP A 192 9.85 2.67 21.69
C ASP A 192 10.37 3.46 20.47
N ASP A 193 9.93 3.19 19.23
CA ASP A 193 10.62 3.73 18.06
C ASP A 193 9.73 3.96 16.82
N LEU A 194 9.44 5.23 16.51
CA LEU A 194 8.90 5.64 15.20
C LEU A 194 9.98 6.04 14.18
N ALA A 195 11.20 6.35 14.63
CA ALA A 195 12.32 6.77 13.77
C ALA A 195 12.74 5.66 12.82
N SER A 196 12.53 4.40 13.21
CA SER A 196 12.76 3.28 12.31
C SER A 196 11.83 3.23 11.08
N TYR A 197 10.81 4.09 11.01
CA TYR A 197 9.88 4.21 9.87
C TYR A 197 10.04 5.54 9.13
N ASP A 198 11.08 6.33 9.43
CA ASP A 198 11.45 7.60 8.78
C ASP A 198 12.87 7.44 8.24
N LEU A 199 13.00 6.67 7.14
CA LEU A 199 14.30 6.23 6.63
C LEU A 199 15.06 7.33 5.89
N ASP A 200 14.36 8.37 5.47
CA ASP A 200 14.98 9.52 4.79
C ASP A 200 15.21 10.74 5.69
N ASP A 201 14.85 10.63 6.97
CA ASP A 201 15.06 11.63 8.02
C ASP A 201 14.37 12.98 7.70
N ASP A 202 13.20 12.92 7.04
CA ASP A 202 12.37 14.09 6.73
C ASP A 202 11.41 14.46 7.87
N GLY A 203 11.41 13.65 8.94
CA GLY A 203 10.60 13.82 10.13
C GLY A 203 9.19 13.27 9.97
N PHE A 204 8.90 12.50 8.93
CA PHE A 204 7.61 11.84 8.71
C PHE A 204 7.80 10.33 8.55
N ILE A 205 6.82 9.54 9.00
CA ILE A 205 6.83 8.12 8.68
C ILE A 205 6.63 7.88 7.17
N ASP A 206 7.48 7.05 6.58
CA ASP A 206 7.51 6.71 5.14
C ASP A 206 6.22 6.02 4.68
N GLY A 207 5.53 5.30 5.57
CA GLY A 207 4.24 4.72 5.24
C GLY A 207 3.50 4.19 6.46
N LEU A 208 2.26 4.64 6.62
CA LEU A 208 1.32 4.18 7.63
C LEU A 208 0.12 3.50 6.98
N TYR A 209 -0.26 2.34 7.50
CA TYR A 209 -1.46 1.64 7.10
C TYR A 209 -2.36 1.42 8.32
N LEU A 210 -3.58 1.95 8.25
CA LEU A 210 -4.62 1.74 9.25
C LEU A 210 -5.62 0.73 8.69
N VAL A 211 -5.54 -0.50 9.19
CA VAL A 211 -6.40 -1.61 8.75
C VAL A 211 -7.54 -1.79 9.73
N TYR A 212 -8.71 -1.24 9.42
CA TYR A 212 -9.82 -1.20 10.37
C TYR A 212 -10.74 -2.42 10.28
N ASP A 213 -11.25 -2.87 11.44
CA ASP A 213 -12.17 -4.00 11.56
C ASP A 213 -13.63 -3.57 11.53
N TYR A 214 -14.08 -3.12 10.36
CA TYR A 214 -15.46 -2.80 10.04
C TYR A 214 -15.73 -3.02 8.55
N PRO A 215 -16.90 -3.52 8.13
CA PRO A 215 -17.18 -3.75 6.71
C PRO A 215 -17.10 -2.47 5.88
N TYR A 216 -16.45 -2.55 4.72
CA TYR A 216 -16.43 -1.42 3.79
C TYR A 216 -17.86 -1.12 3.30
N LYS A 217 -18.15 0.16 3.04
CA LYS A 217 -19.43 0.60 2.45
C LYS A 217 -19.21 1.15 1.04
N THR A 218 -20.25 1.70 0.42
CA THR A 218 -20.21 2.25 -0.93
C THR A 218 -19.09 3.27 -1.10
N THR A 219 -18.60 3.42 -2.34
CA THR A 219 -17.57 4.37 -2.74
C THR A 219 -17.84 5.79 -2.21
N GLY A 220 -16.82 6.44 -1.64
CA GLY A 220 -16.89 7.84 -1.18
C GLY A 220 -17.37 8.05 0.27
N ASP A 221 -17.55 6.97 1.04
CA ASP A 221 -17.82 7.03 2.50
C ASP A 221 -16.52 6.87 3.30
N LEU A 222 -16.53 7.25 4.58
CA LEU A 222 -15.39 7.06 5.50
C LEU A 222 -14.84 5.63 5.47
N PHE A 223 -15.71 4.63 5.30
CA PHE A 223 -15.36 3.22 5.24
C PHE A 223 -15.15 2.69 3.81
N TRP A 224 -14.63 3.50 2.91
CA TRP A 224 -14.00 3.05 1.66
C TRP A 224 -12.47 2.92 1.88
N ALA A 225 -11.76 2.27 0.95
CA ALA A 225 -10.29 2.26 0.94
C ALA A 225 -9.78 3.53 0.24
N TYR A 226 -8.79 4.19 0.83
CA TYR A 226 -8.13 5.32 0.21
C TYR A 226 -6.79 5.61 0.88
N THR A 227 -5.98 6.38 0.17
CA THR A 227 -4.79 7.04 0.69
C THR A 227 -5.13 8.50 0.97
N ASP A 228 -4.82 8.99 2.17
CA ASP A 228 -5.01 10.39 2.55
C ASP A 228 -3.72 10.96 3.15
N ARG A 229 -3.71 12.27 3.33
CA ARG A 229 -2.55 13.06 3.72
C ARG A 229 -2.84 14.00 4.87
N MET A 230 -1.85 14.16 5.71
CA MET A 230 -1.81 15.04 6.87
C MET A 230 -0.51 15.84 6.82
N ASN A 231 -0.52 17.08 7.27
CA ASN A 231 0.72 17.78 7.58
C ASN A 231 1.11 17.54 9.05
N ARG A 232 2.30 18.01 9.43
CA ARG A 232 2.80 17.90 10.80
C ARG A 232 1.82 18.49 11.83
N GLU A 233 1.20 19.64 11.53
CA GLU A 233 0.23 20.26 12.43
C GLU A 233 -1.02 19.38 12.57
N GLU A 234 -1.57 18.88 11.46
CA GLU A 234 -2.74 17.99 11.42
C GLU A 234 -2.50 16.68 12.20
N THR A 235 -1.26 16.16 12.23
CA THR A 235 -0.89 15.00 13.05
C THR A 235 -1.18 15.24 14.54
N PHE A 236 -1.04 16.48 15.01
CA PHE A 236 -1.15 16.84 16.43
C PHE A 236 -2.49 17.51 16.80
N MET A 237 -3.48 17.52 15.89
CA MET A 237 -4.80 18.10 16.12
C MET A 237 -5.81 17.05 16.62
N ALA A 238 -6.50 17.31 17.73
CA ALA A 238 -7.70 16.53 18.11
C ALA A 238 -8.95 17.10 17.45
N ASN A 239 -10.06 16.36 17.53
CA ASN A 239 -11.38 16.89 17.20
C ASN A 239 -11.69 18.17 17.99
N ASN A 240 -12.41 19.10 17.35
CA ASN A 240 -12.83 20.41 17.89
C ASN A 240 -11.72 21.45 18.11
N HIS A 241 -10.60 21.40 17.39
CA HIS A 241 -9.51 22.39 17.52
C HIS A 241 -8.84 22.42 18.91
N GLU A 242 -9.07 21.40 19.74
CA GLU A 242 -8.26 21.17 20.93
C GLU A 242 -7.02 20.39 20.51
N TRP A 243 -5.83 20.89 20.85
CA TRP A 243 -4.58 20.22 20.52
C TRP A 243 -4.53 18.88 21.27
N LEU A 244 -4.32 17.77 20.56
CA LEU A 244 -3.80 16.59 21.27
C LEU A 244 -2.46 17.06 21.83
N THR A 245 -2.28 16.97 23.14
CA THR A 245 -0.98 17.24 23.76
C THR A 245 -0.08 16.03 23.54
N LEU A 246 0.14 15.68 22.26
CA LEU A 246 1.12 14.68 21.88
C LEU A 246 2.49 15.27 22.13
N ASN A 247 3.15 14.80 23.18
CA ASN A 247 4.56 15.11 23.44
C ASN A 247 5.45 14.23 22.55
N THR A 248 5.30 14.36 21.24
CA THR A 248 5.89 13.45 20.24
C THR A 248 6.70 14.27 19.24
N SER A 249 7.60 15.11 19.76
CA SER A 249 8.17 16.29 19.10
C SER A 249 9.01 16.04 17.85
N GLU A 250 9.11 14.82 17.31
CA GLU A 250 10.10 14.51 16.27
C GLU A 250 9.46 13.96 14.99
N ILE A 251 8.55 12.98 15.06
CA ILE A 251 8.06 12.29 13.86
C ILE A 251 6.55 12.42 13.69
N ALA A 252 6.12 12.79 12.47
CA ALA A 252 4.72 13.05 12.12
C ALA A 252 4.19 12.09 11.04
N ILE A 253 2.90 12.20 10.73
CA ILE A 253 2.26 11.48 9.63
C ILE A 253 2.18 12.42 8.44
N ASN A 254 2.59 11.94 7.27
CA ASN A 254 2.30 12.62 6.01
C ASN A 254 1.20 11.89 5.23
N GLY A 255 1.54 10.94 4.37
CA GLY A 255 0.63 9.99 3.73
C GLY A 255 0.33 8.74 4.56
N TYR A 256 -0.92 8.27 4.55
CA TYR A 256 -1.33 7.01 5.13
C TYR A 256 -2.45 6.34 4.32
N VAL A 257 -2.55 5.02 4.43
CA VAL A 257 -3.64 4.22 3.87
C VAL A 257 -4.67 3.93 4.94
N TRP A 258 -5.94 4.13 4.61
CA TRP A 258 -7.09 3.76 5.43
C TRP A 258 -7.92 2.75 4.67
N ALA A 259 -8.01 1.50 5.15
CA ALA A 259 -8.75 0.46 4.46
C ALA A 259 -9.32 -0.60 5.39
N SER A 260 -10.49 -1.13 5.01
CA SER A 260 -11.16 -2.19 5.74
C SER A 260 -10.38 -3.49 5.61
N ILE A 261 -10.34 -4.28 6.68
CA ILE A 261 -9.88 -5.66 6.61
C ILE A 261 -10.69 -6.51 5.62
N ASP A 262 -11.95 -6.16 5.32
CA ASP A 262 -12.79 -6.91 4.38
C ASP A 262 -12.32 -6.78 2.91
N PHE A 263 -11.43 -5.84 2.61
CA PHE A 263 -10.72 -5.82 1.33
C PHE A 263 -9.70 -6.96 1.20
N LEU A 264 -9.28 -7.56 2.31
CA LEU A 264 -8.48 -8.79 2.34
C LEU A 264 -9.35 -10.01 2.04
N LYS A 265 -9.71 -10.18 0.76
CA LYS A 265 -10.50 -11.32 0.32
C LYS A 265 -9.75 -12.62 0.56
N ILE A 266 -10.48 -13.68 0.90
CA ILE A 266 -9.92 -15.01 1.08
C ILE A 266 -10.29 -15.89 -0.12
N GLU A 267 -9.29 -16.29 -0.88
CA GLU A 267 -9.42 -17.21 -2.00
C GLU A 267 -8.65 -18.49 -1.67
N GLU A 268 -9.34 -19.63 -1.56
CA GLU A 268 -8.70 -20.92 -1.26
C GLU A 268 -7.79 -20.91 -0.01
N LYS A 269 -8.21 -20.19 1.05
CA LYS A 269 -7.44 -19.96 2.30
C LYS A 269 -6.18 -19.12 2.13
N ARG A 270 -6.05 -18.39 1.02
CA ARG A 270 -4.98 -17.44 0.77
C ARG A 270 -5.53 -16.02 0.78
N VAL A 271 -4.73 -15.08 1.27
CA VAL A 271 -5.13 -13.68 1.42
C VAL A 271 -4.88 -12.93 0.12
N ASP A 272 -5.87 -12.18 -0.35
CA ASP A 272 -5.73 -11.25 -1.46
C ASP A 272 -5.51 -9.83 -0.94
N SER A 273 -4.40 -9.21 -1.32
CA SER A 273 -4.01 -7.87 -0.88
C SER A 273 -4.06 -6.82 -1.99
N ARG A 274 -4.65 -7.11 -3.16
CA ARG A 274 -4.54 -6.23 -4.34
C ARG A 274 -5.00 -4.79 -4.11
N VAL A 275 -6.01 -4.58 -3.26
CA VAL A 275 -6.45 -3.23 -2.85
C VAL A 275 -5.34 -2.53 -2.05
N PHE A 276 -4.70 -3.20 -1.11
CA PHE A 276 -3.56 -2.62 -0.39
C PHE A 276 -2.35 -2.37 -1.30
N SER A 277 -2.10 -3.25 -2.27
CA SER A 277 -1.08 -2.99 -3.29
C SER A 277 -1.42 -1.76 -4.13
N HIS A 278 -2.68 -1.56 -4.51
CA HIS A 278 -3.15 -0.35 -5.19
C HIS A 278 -2.93 0.91 -4.36
N GLU A 279 -3.39 0.93 -3.10
CA GLU A 279 -3.21 2.09 -2.21
C GLU A 279 -1.73 2.40 -1.94
N SER A 280 -0.89 1.37 -1.85
CA SER A 280 0.57 1.55 -1.74
C SER A 280 1.16 2.24 -2.97
N GLY A 281 0.52 2.11 -4.15
CA GLY A 281 0.91 2.82 -5.37
C GLY A 281 0.73 4.33 -5.21
N HIS A 282 -0.29 4.77 -4.49
CA HIS A 282 -0.47 6.19 -4.17
C HIS A 282 0.60 6.72 -3.21
N LEU A 283 1.04 5.93 -2.22
CA LEU A 283 2.17 6.31 -1.36
C LEU A 283 3.47 6.49 -2.15
N LEU A 284 3.62 5.79 -3.28
CA LEU A 284 4.72 5.93 -4.24
C LEU A 284 4.49 7.00 -5.32
N GLY A 285 3.31 7.61 -5.36
CA GLY A 285 2.98 8.73 -6.26
C GLY A 285 2.16 8.38 -7.47
N LEU A 286 1.78 7.12 -7.66
CA LEU A 286 0.89 6.79 -8.76
C LEU A 286 -0.50 7.40 -8.52
N LEU A 287 -1.11 7.91 -9.58
CA LEU A 287 -2.50 8.32 -9.59
C LEU A 287 -3.40 7.14 -9.94
N ASP A 288 -4.69 7.30 -9.68
CA ASP A 288 -5.71 6.42 -10.25
C ASP A 288 -5.73 6.55 -11.78
N TYR A 289 -5.73 5.40 -12.47
CA TYR A 289 -5.76 5.34 -13.94
C TYR A 289 -7.16 5.05 -14.49
N TYR A 290 -8.10 4.66 -13.63
CA TYR A 290 -9.49 4.51 -14.05
C TYR A 290 -10.11 5.87 -14.37
N SER A 291 -11.07 5.87 -15.29
CA SER A 291 -11.82 7.07 -15.66
C SER A 291 -13.21 7.05 -15.01
N PRO A 292 -13.70 8.20 -14.50
CA PRO A 292 -15.11 8.31 -14.13
C PRO A 292 -16.05 8.31 -15.36
N TYR A 293 -15.49 8.35 -16.58
CA TYR A 293 -16.21 8.30 -17.84
C TYR A 293 -16.12 6.92 -18.50
N THR A 294 -16.74 6.77 -19.67
CA THR A 294 -16.85 5.47 -20.37
C THR A 294 -15.57 4.97 -21.03
N TYR A 295 -14.49 5.75 -21.03
CA TYR A 295 -13.22 5.34 -21.63
C TYR A 295 -12.31 4.62 -20.61
N GLN A 296 -11.56 3.63 -21.06
CA GLN A 296 -10.69 2.79 -20.23
C GLN A 296 -9.26 2.88 -20.76
N PRO A 297 -8.44 3.82 -20.25
CA PRO A 297 -7.15 4.14 -20.85
C PRO A 297 -6.14 2.98 -20.72
N THR A 298 -6.26 2.16 -19.68
CA THR A 298 -5.42 0.96 -19.48
C THR A 298 -6.10 -0.32 -19.99
N GLY A 299 -7.35 -0.24 -20.43
CA GLY A 299 -8.17 -1.43 -20.73
C GLY A 299 -8.38 -2.34 -19.52
N PHE A 300 -8.41 -1.77 -18.30
CA PHE A 300 -8.47 -2.46 -17.00
C PHE A 300 -7.21 -3.25 -16.61
N MET A 301 -6.13 -3.17 -17.39
CA MET A 301 -4.93 -4.01 -17.23
C MET A 301 -3.81 -3.26 -16.49
N ASP A 302 -4.16 -2.55 -15.43
CA ASP A 302 -3.21 -1.94 -14.48
C ASP A 302 -3.77 -2.07 -13.05
N LEU A 303 -2.86 -2.26 -12.10
CA LEU A 303 -3.19 -2.26 -10.68
C LEU A 303 -3.90 -0.96 -10.27
N MET A 304 -3.47 0.18 -10.80
CA MET A 304 -4.01 1.51 -10.52
C MET A 304 -5.33 1.82 -11.25
N ASP A 305 -5.85 0.89 -12.07
CA ASP A 305 -7.16 1.02 -12.72
C ASP A 305 -8.17 0.09 -12.05
N SER A 306 -7.92 -1.22 -12.10
CA SER A 306 -8.92 -2.24 -11.73
C SER A 306 -8.42 -3.26 -10.73
N ASN A 307 -7.31 -2.98 -10.03
CA ASN A 307 -6.65 -3.93 -9.13
C ASN A 307 -6.29 -5.24 -9.85
N LEU A 308 -5.82 -5.13 -11.11
CA LEU A 308 -5.50 -6.25 -11.98
C LEU A 308 -4.10 -6.11 -12.56
N GLY A 309 -3.35 -7.20 -12.51
CA GLY A 309 -2.05 -7.29 -13.18
C GLY A 309 -0.99 -6.41 -12.52
N ASP A 310 -0.04 -5.99 -13.35
CA ASP A 310 1.16 -5.26 -12.97
C ASP A 310 1.01 -3.77 -13.33
N HIS A 311 1.94 -2.93 -12.91
CA HIS A 311 2.01 -1.54 -13.38
C HIS A 311 2.39 -1.50 -14.87
N THR A 312 1.75 -0.59 -15.60
CA THR A 312 2.06 -0.28 -17.00
C THR A 312 3.48 0.27 -17.16
N GLY A 313 3.98 0.22 -18.40
CA GLY A 313 5.29 0.79 -18.75
C GLY A 313 5.47 2.23 -18.29
N TRP A 314 4.43 3.07 -18.42
CA TRP A 314 4.47 4.46 -17.96
C TRP A 314 4.55 4.57 -16.43
N GLY A 315 3.74 3.81 -15.69
CA GLY A 315 3.83 3.77 -14.22
C GLY A 315 5.23 3.36 -13.74
N LYS A 316 5.83 2.35 -14.39
CA LYS A 316 7.21 1.93 -14.07
C LYS A 316 8.29 2.94 -14.47
N MET A 317 8.06 3.75 -15.52
CA MET A 317 8.94 4.87 -15.87
C MET A 317 8.88 5.95 -14.78
N ILE A 318 7.68 6.32 -14.33
CA ILE A 318 7.47 7.32 -13.27
C ILE A 318 8.10 6.89 -11.94
N LEU A 319 7.95 5.63 -11.57
CA LEU A 319 8.59 5.06 -10.38
C LEU A 319 10.11 4.84 -10.55
N ASN A 320 10.65 5.22 -11.70
CA ASN A 320 12.07 5.14 -12.02
C ASN A 320 12.61 3.70 -11.93
N TRP A 321 11.80 2.70 -12.30
CA TRP A 321 12.20 1.28 -12.26
C TRP A 321 12.82 0.77 -13.57
N LEU A 322 12.74 1.55 -14.64
CA LEU A 322 13.26 1.22 -15.96
C LEU A 322 13.46 2.49 -16.79
N THR A 323 14.06 2.37 -17.97
CA THR A 323 14.15 3.44 -18.96
C THR A 323 13.70 2.95 -20.34
N PRO A 324 13.03 3.77 -21.16
CA PRO A 324 12.52 3.36 -22.47
C PRO A 324 13.63 3.21 -23.51
N LYS A 325 13.35 2.42 -24.56
CA LYS A 325 13.99 2.53 -25.88
C LYS A 325 13.27 3.63 -26.66
N VAL A 326 13.90 4.79 -26.81
CA VAL A 326 13.34 5.98 -27.45
C VAL A 326 13.61 5.95 -28.95
N MET A 327 12.56 5.98 -29.76
CA MET A 327 12.68 5.88 -31.21
C MET A 327 13.18 7.18 -31.83
N LYS A 328 14.16 7.09 -32.75
CA LYS A 328 14.68 8.21 -33.55
C LYS A 328 14.37 8.08 -35.03
N ASN A 329 14.44 6.85 -35.57
CA ASN A 329 14.25 6.59 -36.99
C ASN A 329 13.35 5.35 -37.19
N PRO A 330 12.68 5.23 -38.36
CA PRO A 330 11.98 4.00 -38.73
C PRO A 330 12.89 2.79 -38.71
N GLY A 331 12.41 1.66 -38.19
CA GLY A 331 13.20 0.44 -38.12
C GLY A 331 12.46 -0.73 -37.47
N ARG A 332 13.18 -1.84 -37.28
CA ARG A 332 12.68 -3.04 -36.60
C ARG A 332 13.41 -3.21 -35.27
N ILE A 333 12.64 -3.39 -34.20
CA ILE A 333 13.13 -3.72 -32.87
C ILE A 333 12.47 -5.02 -32.41
N THR A 334 13.22 -5.85 -31.71
CA THR A 334 12.69 -6.99 -30.97
C THR A 334 12.70 -6.65 -29.48
N LEU A 335 11.54 -6.80 -28.83
CA LEU A 335 11.40 -6.64 -27.39
C LEU A 335 11.35 -8.00 -26.72
N LYS A 336 12.02 -8.10 -25.56
CA LYS A 336 11.81 -9.18 -24.62
C LYS A 336 10.48 -8.99 -23.88
N SER A 337 10.04 -10.02 -23.16
CA SER A 337 8.85 -9.93 -22.30
C SER A 337 8.98 -8.76 -21.32
N PHE A 338 8.02 -7.84 -21.33
CA PHE A 338 8.00 -6.69 -20.43
C PHE A 338 8.02 -7.14 -18.96
N THR A 339 7.23 -8.16 -18.62
CA THR A 339 7.14 -8.73 -17.27
C THR A 339 8.48 -9.22 -16.71
N ASN A 340 9.40 -9.66 -17.57
CA ASN A 340 10.67 -10.26 -17.13
C ASN A 340 11.89 -9.37 -17.41
N SER A 341 11.74 -8.29 -18.17
CA SER A 341 12.89 -7.50 -18.65
C SER A 341 12.72 -5.99 -18.56
N GLY A 342 11.50 -5.49 -18.36
CA GLY A 342 11.21 -4.06 -18.41
C GLY A 342 11.39 -3.43 -19.80
N GLU A 343 11.66 -4.21 -20.85
CA GLU A 343 11.87 -3.62 -22.18
C GLU A 343 10.58 -3.01 -22.74
N LEU A 344 10.61 -1.71 -22.98
CA LEU A 344 9.52 -0.96 -23.59
C LEU A 344 10.06 0.08 -24.60
N ILE A 345 9.18 0.55 -25.47
CA ILE A 345 9.49 1.57 -26.48
C ILE A 345 8.73 2.85 -26.16
N LEU A 346 9.42 3.98 -26.27
CA LEU A 346 8.82 5.31 -26.30
C LEU A 346 8.89 5.86 -27.74
N ILE A 347 7.74 6.22 -28.30
CA ILE A 347 7.64 6.90 -29.59
C ILE A 347 7.23 8.34 -29.30
N PRO A 348 8.17 9.27 -29.17
CA PRO A 348 7.82 10.64 -28.83
C PRO A 348 7.18 11.34 -30.05
N SER A 349 6.22 12.23 -29.80
CA SER A 349 5.59 13.07 -30.84
C SER A 349 6.54 14.16 -31.35
N SER A 350 7.53 14.53 -30.54
CA SER A 350 8.62 15.47 -30.79
C SER A 350 9.94 14.94 -30.23
N GLU A 351 10.90 15.80 -29.92
CA GLU A 351 12.08 15.39 -29.14
C GLU A 351 11.68 15.05 -27.71
N TRP A 352 12.17 13.91 -27.19
CA TRP A 352 11.94 13.52 -25.81
C TRP A 352 12.87 14.30 -24.86
N ASN A 353 12.31 14.95 -23.84
CA ASN A 353 13.09 15.76 -22.90
C ASN A 353 13.98 14.94 -21.94
N GLY A 354 13.88 13.61 -21.98
CA GLY A 354 14.67 12.72 -21.14
C GLY A 354 14.02 12.36 -19.80
N THR A 355 12.72 12.65 -19.61
CA THR A 355 11.99 12.38 -18.37
C THR A 355 10.67 11.64 -18.61
N PRO A 356 10.11 10.94 -17.60
CA PRO A 356 8.77 10.36 -17.68
C PRO A 356 7.62 11.38 -17.76
N TYR A 357 7.92 12.68 -17.64
CA TYR A 357 6.96 13.78 -17.48
C TYR A 357 6.85 14.69 -18.71
N ASP A 358 7.43 14.26 -19.83
CA ASP A 358 7.47 15.00 -21.09
C ASP A 358 6.11 15.10 -21.81
#